data_AF-A0A934MY39-F1
#
_entry.id   AF-A0A934MY39-F1
#
_cell.length_a   1.000
_cell.length_b   1.000
_cell.length_c   1.000
_cell.angle_alpha   90.00
_cell.angle_beta   90.00
_cell.angle_gamma   90.00
#
_symmetry.space_group_name_H-M   'P 1'
#
loop_
_entity.id
_entity.type
_entity.pdbx_description
1 polymer ?
#
loop_
_entity_poly.entity_id
_entity_poly.type
_entity_poly.pdbx_seq_one_letter_code
_entity_poly.pdbx_strand_id
1 'polypeptide(L)'
;MRQRVSKHVQPLTTGEQTTAINILTKRLMMEEITQGVALRELRVRVLGLRQDAYSALVGVSRKTLSEIENDKGNYTPEIINKVFKPFGLKVGLVPTSSQVLSAILLN
;
A
#
# COMPACT_ATOMS: atom_id res chain seq x y z
N MET A 1 1.08 23.52 -29.84
CA MET A 1 1.73 22.62 -28.86
C MET A 1 0.78 22.38 -27.70
N ARG A 2 0.39 21.13 -27.41
CA ARG A 2 -0.51 20.82 -26.29
C ARG A 2 0.32 20.68 -25.00
N GLN A 3 0.30 21.71 -24.18
CA GLN A 3 0.91 21.72 -22.86
C GLN A 3 0.19 20.72 -21.96
N ARG A 4 0.84 19.62 -21.59
CA ARG A 4 0.36 18.72 -20.53
C ARG A 4 0.62 19.41 -19.20
N VAL A 5 -0.41 20.01 -18.61
CA VAL A 5 -0.38 20.47 -17.22
C VAL A 5 -0.16 19.23 -16.36
N SER A 6 1.05 19.07 -15.82
CA SER A 6 1.30 18.09 -14.77
C SER A 6 0.47 18.50 -13.57
N LYS A 7 -0.66 17.81 -13.35
CA LYS A 7 -1.42 17.95 -12.12
C LYS A 7 -0.52 17.46 -10.98
N HIS A 8 0.18 18.39 -10.34
CA HIS A 8 0.78 18.16 -9.03
C HIS A 8 -0.39 17.86 -8.09
N VAL A 9 -0.60 16.59 -7.79
CA VAL A 9 -1.45 16.19 -6.68
C VAL A 9 -0.75 16.74 -5.44
N GLN A 10 -1.38 17.70 -4.77
CA GLN A 10 -0.85 18.23 -3.51
C GLN A 10 -0.66 17.05 -2.55
N PRO A 11 0.50 16.94 -1.88
CA PRO A 11 0.70 15.91 -0.86
C PRO A 11 -0.41 16.06 0.18
N LEU A 12 -1.10 14.96 0.49
CA LEU A 12 -2.08 14.93 1.57
C LEU A 12 -1.45 15.48 2.85
N THR A 13 -2.21 16.22 3.64
CA THR A 13 -1.77 16.61 5.00
C THR A 13 -1.53 15.36 5.85
N THR A 14 -0.72 15.46 6.91
CA THR A 14 -0.43 14.30 7.77
C THR A 14 -1.70 13.60 8.28
N GLY A 15 -2.74 14.35 8.65
CA GLY A 15 -4.03 13.79 9.10
C GLY A 15 -4.79 13.06 7.99
N GLU A 16 -4.80 13.59 6.76
CA GLU A 16 -5.42 12.94 5.60
C GLU A 16 -4.65 11.69 5.19
N GLN A 17 -3.31 11.70 5.27
CA GLN A 17 -2.47 10.53 5.02
C GLN A 17 -2.80 9.41 6.00
N THR A 18 -2.84 9.70 7.30
CA THR A 18 -3.18 8.72 8.34
C THR A 18 -4.58 8.13 8.09
N THR A 19 -5.55 8.97 7.74
CA THR A 19 -6.90 8.50 7.42
C THR A 19 -6.92 7.57 6.22
N ALA A 20 -6.24 7.94 5.13
CA ALA A 20 -6.15 7.11 3.93
C ALA A 20 -5.45 5.76 4.19
N ILE A 21 -4.35 5.76 4.97
CA ILE A 21 -3.65 4.54 5.37
C ILE A 21 -4.58 3.63 6.18
N ASN A 22 -5.28 4.17 7.18
CA ASN A 22 -6.19 3.38 8.03
C ASN A 22 -7.34 2.77 7.23
N ILE A 23 -7.92 3.53 6.29
CA ILE A 23 -8.97 3.02 5.40
C ILE A 23 -8.43 1.86 4.55
N LEU A 24 -7.29 2.03 3.88
CA LEU A 24 -6.73 0.99 3.02
C LEU A 24 -6.30 -0.25 3.82
N THR A 25 -5.77 -0.05 5.04
CA THR A 25 -5.40 -1.15 5.95
C THR A 25 -6.63 -1.96 6.35
N LYS A 26 -7.73 -1.29 6.74
CA LYS A 26 -8.99 -1.98 7.05
C LYS A 26 -9.49 -2.79 5.86
N ARG A 27 -9.51 -2.21 4.66
CA ARG A 27 -9.97 -2.90 3.44
C ARG A 27 -9.11 -4.12 3.11
N LEU A 28 -7.79 -4.02 3.28
CA LEU A 28 -6.87 -5.14 3.10
C LEU A 28 -7.13 -6.25 4.13
N MET A 29 -7.28 -5.89 5.41
CA MET A 29 -7.54 -6.82 6.51
C MET A 29 -8.89 -7.53 6.39
N MET A 30 -9.88 -6.87 5.80
CA MET A 30 -11.21 -7.44 5.53
C MET A 30 -11.29 -8.16 4.17
N GLU A 31 -10.16 -8.40 3.52
CA GLU A 31 -10.05 -9.08 2.22
C GLU A 31 -10.83 -8.40 1.07
N GLU A 32 -11.18 -7.11 1.21
CA GLU A 32 -11.87 -6.34 0.18
C GLU A 32 -10.96 -5.94 -0.99
N ILE A 33 -9.65 -5.86 -0.72
CA ILE A 33 -8.61 -5.58 -1.70
C ILE A 33 -7.42 -6.51 -1.47
N THR A 34 -6.71 -6.81 -2.55
CA THR A 34 -5.47 -7.59 -2.49
C THR A 34 -4.32 -6.76 -1.92
N GLN A 35 -3.25 -7.44 -1.52
CA GLN A 35 -2.01 -6.80 -1.07
C GLN A 35 -1.41 -5.89 -2.16
N GLY A 36 -1.41 -6.33 -3.42
CA GLY A 36 -0.90 -5.54 -4.54
C GLY A 36 -1.71 -4.27 -4.77
N VAL A 37 -3.04 -4.38 -4.73
CA VAL A 37 -3.94 -3.22 -4.85
C VAL A 37 -3.72 -2.25 -3.70
N ALA A 38 -3.62 -2.73 -2.45
CA ALA A 38 -3.36 -1.89 -1.30
C ALA A 38 -2.03 -1.13 -1.44
N LEU A 39 -0.95 -1.80 -1.83
CA LEU A 39 0.36 -1.19 -2.03
C LEU A 39 0.33 -0.09 -3.11
N ARG A 40 -0.32 -0.37 -4.23
CA ARG A 40 -0.47 0.60 -5.33
C ARG A 40 -1.25 1.83 -4.89
N GLU A 41 -2.35 1.63 -4.17
CA GLU A 41 -3.21 2.74 -3.71
C GLU A 41 -2.50 3.59 -2.65
N LEU A 42 -1.78 2.95 -1.71
CA LEU A 42 -0.94 3.66 -0.75
C LEU A 42 0.15 4.48 -1.47
N ARG A 43 0.87 3.89 -2.43
CA ARG A 43 1.90 4.60 -3.20
C ARG A 43 1.33 5.81 -3.95
N VAL A 44 0.21 5.64 -4.66
CA VAL A 44 -0.34 6.67 -5.53
C VAL A 44 -1.12 7.73 -4.75
N ARG A 45 -2.03 7.33 -3.85
CA ARG A 45 -2.92 8.27 -3.15
C ARG A 45 -2.25 8.92 -1.94
N VAL A 46 -1.39 8.20 -1.23
CA VAL A 46 -0.77 8.74 0.00
C VAL A 46 0.52 9.49 -0.34
N LEU A 47 1.39 8.91 -1.19
CA LEU A 47 2.69 9.52 -1.48
C LEU A 47 2.75 10.25 -2.83
N GLY A 48 1.78 10.03 -3.74
CA GLY A 48 1.81 10.63 -5.07
C GLY A 48 2.97 10.16 -5.96
N LEU A 49 3.61 9.03 -5.61
CA LEU A 49 4.84 8.58 -6.25
C LEU A 49 4.57 7.65 -7.43
N ARG A 50 5.41 7.77 -8.47
CA ARG A 50 5.50 6.77 -9.54
C ARG A 50 6.31 5.55 -9.06
N GLN A 51 6.19 4.44 -9.78
CA GLN A 51 6.83 3.17 -9.38
C GLN A 51 8.36 3.27 -9.30
N ASP A 52 9.00 3.96 -10.24
CA ASP A 52 10.44 4.22 -10.23
C ASP A 52 10.89 4.93 -8.95
N ALA A 53 10.27 6.07 -8.63
CA ALA A 53 10.58 6.83 -7.42
C ALA A 53 10.32 6.03 -6.14
N TYR A 54 9.20 5.31 -6.08
CA TYR A 54 8.88 4.49 -4.91
C TYR A 54 9.81 3.28 -4.75
N SER A 55 10.15 2.61 -5.85
CA SER A 55 11.06 1.44 -5.83
C SER A 55 12.44 1.82 -5.31
N ALA A 56 12.93 3.01 -5.68
CA ALA A 56 14.18 3.57 -5.14
C ALA A 56 14.05 3.91 -3.65
N LEU A 57 12.92 4.50 -3.22
CA LEU A 57 12.66 4.83 -1.81
C LEU A 57 12.70 3.59 -0.89
N VAL A 58 12.09 2.48 -1.32
CA VAL A 58 11.98 1.26 -0.50
C VAL A 58 13.08 0.23 -0.75
N GLY A 59 14.00 0.52 -1.67
CA GLY A 59 15.16 -0.33 -1.96
C GLY A 59 14.80 -1.67 -2.62
N VAL A 60 13.87 -1.67 -3.57
CA VAL A 60 13.53 -2.85 -4.39
C VAL A 60 13.60 -2.51 -5.87
N SER A 61 13.70 -3.51 -6.75
CA SER A 61 13.66 -3.25 -8.19
C SER A 61 12.28 -2.75 -8.62
N ARG A 62 12.21 -1.90 -9.66
CA ARG A 62 10.94 -1.48 -10.25
C ARG A 62 10.11 -2.67 -10.74
N LYS A 63 10.76 -3.71 -11.28
CA LYS A 63 10.10 -4.96 -11.70
C LYS A 63 9.44 -5.65 -10.50
N THR A 64 10.17 -5.80 -9.39
CA THR A 64 9.67 -6.37 -8.13
C THR A 64 8.45 -5.62 -7.64
N LEU A 65 8.53 -4.29 -7.53
CA LEU A 65 7.38 -3.47 -7.12
C LEU A 65 6.19 -3.68 -8.06
N SER A 66 6.42 -3.69 -9.37
CA SER A 66 5.36 -3.89 -10.35
C SER A 66 4.72 -5.27 -10.23
N GLU A 67 5.48 -6.33 -10.00
CA GLU A 67 4.92 -7.67 -9.81
C GLU A 67 4.08 -7.75 -8.53
N ILE A 68 4.57 -7.20 -7.41
CA ILE A 68 3.79 -7.11 -6.15
C ILE A 68 2.47 -6.36 -6.39
N GLU A 69 2.51 -5.18 -7.03
CA GLU A 69 1.32 -4.36 -7.29
C GLU A 69 0.30 -4.98 -8.25
N ASN A 70 0.70 -6.00 -9.01
CA ASN A 70 -0.18 -6.75 -9.90
C ASN A 70 -0.49 -8.14 -9.35
N ASP A 71 -0.23 -8.39 -8.07
CA ASP A 71 -0.46 -9.67 -7.39
C ASP A 71 0.23 -10.85 -8.10
N LYS A 72 1.43 -10.60 -8.63
CA LYS A 72 2.27 -11.60 -9.29
C LYS A 72 3.48 -11.94 -8.42
N GLY A 73 3.81 -13.22 -8.39
CA GLY A 73 5.00 -13.73 -7.70
C GLY A 73 4.79 -14.00 -6.21
N ASN A 74 5.65 -14.83 -5.64
CA ASN A 74 5.64 -15.20 -4.23
C ASN A 74 6.84 -14.52 -3.55
N TYR A 75 6.58 -13.37 -2.91
CA TYR A 75 7.61 -12.56 -2.27
C TYR A 75 7.75 -12.89 -0.79
N THR A 76 8.99 -12.84 -0.29
CA THR A 76 9.26 -13.10 1.12
C THR A 76 8.62 -12.04 2.02
N PRO A 77 8.27 -12.37 3.28
CA PRO A 77 7.83 -11.40 4.28
C PRO A 77 8.77 -10.19 4.41
N GLU A 78 10.08 -10.39 4.23
CA GLU A 78 11.07 -9.31 4.26
C GLU A 78 10.85 -8.28 3.15
N ILE A 79 10.62 -8.73 1.91
CA ILE A 79 10.34 -7.83 0.78
C ILE A 79 9.01 -7.12 0.97
N ILE A 80 7.98 -7.82 1.46
CA ILE A 80 6.68 -7.19 1.74
C ILE A 80 6.83 -6.13 2.85
N ASN A 81 7.55 -6.43 3.93
CA ASN A 81 7.83 -5.47 4.99
C ASN A 81 8.59 -4.24 4.46
N LYS A 82 9.56 -4.40 3.55
CA LYS A 82 10.27 -3.27 2.94
C LYS A 82 9.31 -2.35 2.20
N VAL A 83 8.45 -2.89 1.34
CA VAL A 83 7.54 -2.07 0.52
C VAL A 83 6.38 -1.48 1.30
N PHE A 84 6.05 -1.97 2.49
CA PHE A 84 4.99 -1.43 3.35
C PHE A 84 5.51 -0.54 4.50
N LYS A 85 6.81 -0.58 4.80
CA LYS A 85 7.45 0.22 5.86
C LYS A 85 7.13 1.72 5.82
N PRO A 86 7.10 2.42 4.66
CA PRO A 86 6.77 3.85 4.62
C PRO A 86 5.37 4.19 5.14
N PHE A 87 4.46 3.23 5.22
CA PHE A 87 3.09 3.40 5.69
C PHE A 87 2.89 2.95 7.14
N GLY A 88 3.96 2.54 7.84
CA GLY A 88 3.87 1.98 9.18
C GLY A 88 3.24 0.58 9.22
N LEU A 89 3.20 -0.12 8.09
CA LEU A 89 2.60 -1.44 7.96
C LEU A 89 3.67 -2.55 7.88
N LYS A 90 3.35 -3.71 8.43
CA LYS A 90 4.16 -4.93 8.37
C LYS A 90 3.25 -6.15 8.23
N VAL A 91 3.77 -7.23 7.65
CA VAL A 91 3.07 -8.52 7.61
C VAL A 91 2.98 -9.14 9.00
N GLY A 92 1.89 -9.86 9.25
CA GLY A 92 1.60 -10.55 10.50
C GLY A 92 0.50 -11.59 10.32
N LEU A 93 0.29 -12.41 11.35
CA LEU A 93 -0.79 -13.38 11.37
C LEU A 93 -2.10 -12.68 11.75
N VAL A 94 -3.16 -12.99 11.01
CA VAL A 94 -4.54 -12.60 11.30
C VAL A 94 -5.42 -13.85 11.19
N PRO A 95 -6.61 -13.87 11.82
CA PRO A 95 -7.59 -14.91 11.54
C PRO A 95 -7.90 -14.97 10.04
N THR A 96 -8.05 -16.17 9.50
CA THR A 96 -8.48 -16.38 8.10
C THR A 96 -9.95 -16.02 7.87
N SER A 97 -10.70 -15.79 8.95
CA SER A 97 -12.07 -15.30 8.88
C SER A 97 -12.11 -13.82 9.26
N SER A 98 -12.57 -12.98 8.33
CA SER A 98 -12.81 -11.56 8.57
C SER A 98 -13.85 -11.31 9.67
N GLN A 99 -14.78 -12.23 9.88
CA GLN A 99 -15.74 -12.19 11.00
C GLN A 99 -15.03 -12.35 12.35
N VAL A 100 -14.12 -13.32 12.47
CA VAL A 100 -13.33 -13.52 13.70
C VAL A 100 -12.41 -12.32 13.95
N LEU A 101 -11.75 -11.81 12.90
CA LEU A 101 -10.93 -10.60 13.01
C LEU A 101 -11.75 -9.40 13.49
N SER A 102 -12.95 -9.20 12.95
CA SER A 102 -13.85 -8.12 13.37
C SER A 102 -14.27 -8.27 14.84
N ALA A 103 -14.57 -9.49 15.29
CA ALA A 103 -14.91 -9.76 16.68
C ALA A 103 -13.75 -9.45 17.64
N ILE A 104 -12.49 -9.70 17.25
CA ILE A 104 -11.32 -9.40 18.07
C ILE A 104 -11.07 -7.88 18.18
N LEU A 105 -11.35 -7.10 17.13
CA LEU A 105 -11.03 -5.67 17.08
C LEU A 105 -12.12 -4.75 17.67
N LEU A 106 -13.35 -5.24 17.80
CA LEU A 106 -14.51 -4.47 18.29
C LEU A 106 -14.88 -4.77 19.74
N ASN A 107 -14.19 -5.70 20.38
CA ASN A 107 -14.30 -6.03 21.80
C ASN A 107 -13.17 -5.36 22.60
#